data_AF-A0A5N4BYX5-F1
#
_entry.id   AF-A0A5N4BYX5-F1
#
_cell.length_a   1.000
_cell.length_b   1.000
_cell.length_c   1.000
_cell.angle_alpha   90.00
_cell.angle_beta   90.00
_cell.angle_gamma   90.00
#
_symmetry.space_group_name_H-M   'P 1'
#
loop_
_entity.id
_entity.type
_entity.pdbx_description
1 polymer ?
#
loop_
_entity_poly.entity_id
_entity_poly.type
_entity_poly.pdbx_seq_one_letter_code
_entity_poly.pdbx_strand_id
1 'polypeptide(L)'
;MACPNEGCMSRVPRGDLAEHQQHCQHGAHQRCPLGCGATLGPAERANHNCYRELREAWSQRQERSRTLVLCLLRRMRKMHQTTNLIRRQLAQLGDFLEEDDALLVGAPQEEAEATPEGSFGAELWGAQDQGTL
;
A
#
# COMPACT_ATOMS: atom_id res chain seq x y z
N MET A 1 -13.45 50.71 -9.46
CA MET A 1 -12.56 49.58 -9.13
C MET A 1 -13.23 48.71 -8.09
N ALA A 2 -13.14 47.38 -8.20
CA ALA A 2 -13.61 46.48 -7.14
C ALA A 2 -12.64 46.49 -5.96
N CYS A 3 -13.15 46.33 -4.74
CA CYS A 3 -12.32 46.20 -3.56
C CYS A 3 -11.52 44.88 -3.61
N PRO A 4 -10.21 44.89 -3.30
CA PRO A 4 -9.38 43.68 -3.30
C PRO A 4 -9.55 42.82 -2.05
N ASN A 5 -10.25 43.30 -1.02
CA ASN A 5 -10.50 42.54 0.20
C ASN A 5 -11.48 41.41 -0.10
N GLU A 6 -11.09 40.16 0.20
CA GLU A 6 -11.97 38.99 0.03
C GLU A 6 -13.29 39.21 0.79
N GLY A 7 -14.42 38.95 0.12
CA GLY A 7 -15.77 39.16 0.68
C GLY A 7 -16.32 40.58 0.50
N CYS A 8 -15.51 41.57 0.12
CA CYS A 8 -16.01 42.91 -0.14
C CYS A 8 -16.54 43.06 -1.58
N MET A 9 -17.86 43.22 -1.73
CA MET A 9 -18.50 43.43 -3.04
C MET A 9 -18.57 44.90 -3.48
N SER A 10 -17.92 45.81 -2.75
CA SER A 10 -17.97 47.24 -3.06
C SER A 10 -17.24 47.57 -4.36
N ARG A 11 -17.77 48.52 -5.12
CA ARG A 11 -17.09 49.18 -6.24
C ARG A 11 -16.98 50.66 -5.94
N VAL A 12 -15.76 51.17 -5.90
CA VAL A 12 -15.45 52.57 -5.59
C VAL A 12 -14.66 53.22 -6.72
N PRO A 13 -14.75 54.55 -6.92
CA PRO A 13 -13.87 55.27 -7.83
C PRO A 13 -12.40 54.99 -7.53
N ARG A 14 -11.52 55.12 -8.53
CA ARG A 14 -10.09 54.84 -8.36
C ARG A 14 -9.45 55.76 -7.30
N GLY A 15 -9.89 57.02 -7.21
CA GLY A 15 -9.41 57.98 -6.22
C GLY A 15 -9.75 57.59 -4.77
N ASP A 16 -10.94 57.02 -4.56
CA ASP A 16 -11.48 56.75 -3.22
C ASP A 16 -11.12 55.34 -2.72
N LEU A 17 -10.38 54.55 -3.51
CA LEU A 17 -10.04 53.17 -3.15
C LEU A 17 -9.19 53.09 -1.89
N ALA A 18 -8.23 54.01 -1.72
CA ALA A 18 -7.37 54.04 -0.54
C ALA A 18 -8.15 54.35 0.74
N GLU A 19 -9.09 55.31 0.66
CA GLU A 19 -9.96 55.67 1.78
C GLU A 19 -10.92 54.53 2.14
N HIS A 20 -11.51 53.88 1.12
CA HIS A 20 -12.34 52.69 1.34
C HIS A 20 -11.55 51.57 2.03
N GLN A 21 -10.32 51.31 1.62
CA GLN A 21 -9.49 50.24 2.19
C GLN A 21 -9.20 50.44 3.68
N GLN A 22 -9.08 51.69 4.14
CA GLN A 22 -8.87 52.00 5.57
C GLN A 22 -10.08 51.64 6.44
N HIS A 23 -11.29 51.76 5.90
CA HIS A 23 -12.55 51.57 6.63
C HIS A 23 -13.29 50.29 6.23
N CYS A 24 -12.70 49.49 5.33
CA CYS A 24 -13.34 48.28 4.84
C CYS A 24 -13.46 47.26 5.97
N GLN A 25 -14.68 46.88 6.33
CA GLN A 25 -14.95 45.86 7.34
C GLN A 25 -14.33 44.50 6.98
N HIS A 26 -14.16 44.22 5.68
CA HIS A 26 -13.51 43.02 5.16
C HIS A 26 -11.97 43.13 5.11
N GLY A 27 -11.41 44.31 5.40
CA GLY A 27 -9.96 44.55 5.39
C GLY A 27 -9.25 44.14 6.68
N ALA A 28 -10.00 43.73 7.71
CA ALA A 28 -9.44 43.31 8.99
C ALA A 28 -8.58 42.05 8.86
N HIS A 29 -9.04 41.06 8.10
CA HIS A 29 -8.37 39.77 7.95
C HIS A 29 -8.03 39.53 6.49
N GLN A 30 -6.75 39.61 6.16
CA GLN A 30 -6.26 39.42 4.79
C GLN A 30 -5.30 38.24 4.73
N ARG A 31 -5.31 37.51 3.63
CA ARG A 31 -4.30 36.47 3.38
C ARG A 31 -2.91 37.09 3.30
N CYS A 32 -1.91 36.38 3.82
CA CYS A 32 -0.53 36.78 3.72
C CYS A 32 -0.15 36.98 2.24
N PRO A 33 0.32 38.18 1.86
CA PRO A 33 0.61 38.49 0.46
C PRO A 33 1.79 37.69 -0.10
N LEU A 34 2.61 37.11 0.77
CA LEU A 34 3.75 36.27 0.41
C LEU A 34 3.37 34.79 0.19
N GLY A 35 2.09 34.43 0.40
CA GLY A 35 1.58 33.13 -0.03
C GLY A 35 1.78 31.97 0.95
N CYS A 36 2.10 32.21 2.23
CA CYS A 36 2.08 31.13 3.24
C CYS A 36 0.67 30.62 3.57
N GLY A 37 -0.38 31.32 3.11
CA GLY A 37 -1.78 30.95 3.33
C GLY A 37 -2.35 31.39 4.69
N ALA A 38 -1.54 32.01 5.56
CA ALA A 38 -2.03 32.55 6.82
C ALA A 38 -3.02 33.70 6.57
N THR A 39 -4.13 33.72 7.30
CA THR A 39 -5.06 34.86 7.34
C THR A 39 -4.65 35.73 8.52
N LEU A 40 -4.29 36.98 8.24
CA LEU A 40 -3.67 37.88 9.20
C LEU A 40 -4.60 39.04 9.53
N GLY A 41 -4.86 39.21 10.82
CA GLY A 41 -5.46 40.40 11.40
C GLY A 41 -4.52 41.62 11.35
N PRO A 42 -5.00 42.84 11.68
CA PRO A 42 -4.19 44.05 11.58
C PRO A 42 -2.96 44.03 12.50
N ALA A 43 -3.10 43.53 13.73
CA ALA A 43 -2.01 43.38 14.69
C ALA A 43 -1.03 42.24 14.31
N GLU A 44 -1.55 41.18 13.71
CA GLU A 44 -0.75 40.02 13.30
C GLU A 44 0.13 40.37 12.11
N ARG A 45 -0.33 41.21 11.18
CA ARG A 45 0.46 41.65 10.02
C ARG A 45 1.80 42.28 10.41
N ALA A 46 1.85 43.05 11.49
CA ALA A 46 3.09 43.69 11.95
C ALA A 46 4.11 42.69 12.50
N ASN A 47 3.64 41.57 13.05
CA ASN A 47 4.48 40.56 13.70
C ASN A 47 4.61 39.26 12.89
N HIS A 48 3.96 39.19 11.73
CA HIS A 48 3.94 37.98 10.91
C HIS A 48 5.26 37.78 10.17
N ASN A 49 5.89 36.63 10.38
CA ASN A 49 7.07 36.21 9.64
C ASN A 49 6.71 35.07 8.68
N CYS A 50 6.38 35.41 7.44
CA CYS A 50 5.99 34.43 6.42
C CYS A 50 7.04 33.35 6.18
N TYR A 51 8.34 33.72 6.18
CA TYR A 51 9.41 32.77 5.96
C TYR A 51 9.53 31.75 7.09
N ARG A 52 9.28 32.17 8.34
CA ARG A 52 9.25 31.28 9.49
C ARG A 52 8.10 30.28 9.35
N GLU A 53 6.89 30.74 9.06
CA GLU A 53 5.71 29.87 8.88
C GLU A 53 5.93 28.84 7.76
N LEU A 54 6.47 29.28 6.62
CA LEU A 54 6.79 28.38 5.51
C LEU A 54 7.84 27.33 5.89
N ARG A 55 8.89 27.75 6.62
CA ARG A 55 9.93 26.85 7.11
C ARG A 55 9.35 25.83 8.08
N GLU A 56 8.54 26.25 9.03
CA GLU A 56 7.92 25.37 10.03
C GLU A 56 6.98 24.37 9.35
N ALA A 57 6.11 24.83 8.45
CA ALA A 57 5.22 23.97 7.69
C ALA A 57 5.99 22.92 6.86
N TRP A 58 7.09 23.34 6.22
CA TRP A 58 7.95 22.43 5.48
C TRP A 58 8.65 21.42 6.40
N SER A 59 9.22 21.86 7.52
CA SER A 59 9.89 20.98 8.49
C SER A 59 8.92 19.96 9.09
N GLN A 60 7.70 20.38 9.45
CA GLN A 60 6.66 19.46 9.93
C GLN A 60 6.28 18.43 8.86
N ARG A 61 6.12 18.85 7.61
CA ARG A 61 5.84 17.95 6.50
C ARG A 61 6.97 16.97 6.26
N GLN A 62 8.22 17.43 6.32
CA GLN A 62 9.40 16.61 6.17
C GLN A 62 9.48 15.53 7.26
N GLU A 63 9.25 15.90 8.52
CA GLU A 63 9.31 14.95 9.64
C GLU A 63 8.21 13.89 9.56
N ARG A 64 6.98 14.29 9.20
CA ARG A 64 5.88 13.34 8.95
C ARG A 64 6.23 12.38 7.82
N SER A 65 6.73 12.89 6.71
CA SER A 65 7.14 12.06 5.56
C SER A 65 8.24 11.08 5.94
N ARG A 66 9.27 11.55 6.66
CA ARG A 66 10.37 10.72 7.15
C ARG A 66 9.86 9.57 8.02
N THR A 67 8.95 9.86 8.95
CA THR A 67 8.37 8.85 9.83
C THR A 67 7.61 7.78 9.02
N LEU A 68 6.79 8.20 8.05
CA LEU A 68 6.05 7.29 7.18
C LEU A 68 6.99 6.39 6.37
N VAL A 69 8.02 6.96 5.74
CA VAL A 69 9.02 6.21 4.97
C VAL A 69 9.75 5.19 5.87
N LEU A 70 10.17 5.58 7.07
CA LEU A 70 10.83 4.66 7.99
C LEU A 70 9.92 3.51 8.44
N CYS A 71 8.64 3.80 8.67
CA CYS A 71 7.64 2.78 8.99
C CYS A 71 7.43 1.81 7.82
N LEU A 72 7.33 2.32 6.59
CA LEU A 72 7.21 1.51 5.38
C LEU A 72 8.44 0.61 5.19
N LEU A 73 9.65 1.16 5.30
CA LEU A 73 10.89 0.39 5.18
C LEU A 73 11.02 -0.72 6.22
N ARG A 74 10.54 -0.49 7.45
CA ARG A 74 10.50 -1.54 8.49
C ARG A 74 9.51 -2.65 8.11
N ARG A 75 8.32 -2.29 7.62
CA ARG A 75 7.31 -3.27 7.17
C ARG A 75 7.81 -4.08 5.98
N MET A 76 8.42 -3.43 4.99
CA MET A 76 9.01 -4.11 3.83
C MET A 76 10.12 -5.08 4.22
N ARG A 77 10.99 -4.71 5.18
CA ARG A 77 12.02 -5.63 5.69
C ARG A 77 11.42 -6.87 6.34
N LYS A 78 10.39 -6.71 7.19
CA LYS A 78 9.69 -7.86 7.80
C LYS A 78 9.05 -8.75 6.74
N MET A 79 8.33 -8.15 5.79
CA MET A 79 7.71 -8.88 4.68
C MET A 79 8.76 -9.66 3.88
N HIS A 80 9.89 -9.02 3.55
CA HIS A 80 10.97 -9.69 2.81
C HIS A 80 11.55 -10.88 3.59
N GLN A 81 11.75 -10.72 4.90
CA GLN A 81 12.21 -11.82 5.77
C GLN A 81 11.21 -12.98 5.80
N THR A 82 9.92 -12.69 6.00
CA THR A 82 8.87 -13.73 6.00
C THR A 82 8.74 -14.42 4.66
N THR A 83 8.78 -13.67 3.55
CA THR A 83 8.71 -14.25 2.20
C THR A 83 9.93 -15.13 1.92
N ASN A 84 11.12 -14.73 2.34
CA ASN A 84 12.31 -15.55 2.18
C ASN A 84 12.27 -16.82 3.03
N LEU A 85 11.70 -16.75 4.25
CA LEU A 85 11.48 -17.94 5.07
C LEU A 85 10.54 -18.92 4.37
N ILE A 86 9.39 -18.44 3.89
CA ILE A 86 8.41 -19.25 3.15
C ILE A 86 9.07 -19.87 1.91
N ARG A 87 9.85 -19.11 1.14
CA ARG A 87 10.57 -19.64 -0.02
C ARG A 87 11.52 -20.78 0.34
N ARG A 88 12.25 -20.67 1.45
CA ARG A 88 13.15 -21.73 1.94
C ARG A 88 12.38 -22.96 2.39
N GLN A 89 11.26 -22.78 3.10
CA GLN A 89 10.41 -23.89 3.53
C GLN A 89 9.78 -24.62 2.33
N LEU A 90 9.35 -23.89 1.31
CA LEU A 90 8.84 -24.47 0.07
C LEU A 90 9.93 -25.25 -0.68
N ALA A 91 11.16 -24.73 -0.74
CA ALA A 91 12.28 -25.47 -1.33
C ALA A 91 12.56 -26.77 -0.56
N GLN A 92 12.65 -26.72 0.77
CA GLN A 92 12.86 -27.91 1.60
C GLN A 92 11.74 -28.95 1.46
N LEU A 93 10.48 -28.51 1.35
CA LEU A 93 9.36 -29.41 1.08
C LEU A 93 9.46 -30.02 -0.31
N GLY A 94 9.91 -29.26 -1.31
CA GLY A 94 10.19 -29.79 -2.65
C GLY A 94 11.26 -30.87 -2.60
N ASP A 95 12.40 -30.58 -1.96
CA ASP A 95 13.51 -31.54 -1.81
C ASP A 95 13.04 -32.82 -1.10
N PHE A 96 12.26 -32.70 -0.02
CA PHE A 96 11.71 -33.84 0.71
C PHE A 96 10.76 -34.70 -0.14
N LEU A 97 9.87 -34.07 -0.92
CA LEU A 97 8.95 -34.79 -1.80
C LEU A 97 9.68 -35.47 -2.97
N GLU A 98 10.72 -34.84 -3.52
CA GLU A 98 11.58 -35.46 -4.55
C GLU A 98 12.36 -36.68 -4.00
N GLU A 99 12.80 -36.62 -2.74
CA GLU A 99 13.46 -37.75 -2.06
C GLU A 99 12.49 -38.94 -1.82
N ASP A 100 11.24 -38.67 -1.41
CA ASP A 100 10.21 -39.71 -1.23
C ASP A 100 9.82 -40.37 -2.57
N ASP A 101 9.72 -39.61 -3.65
CA ASP A 101 9.47 -40.16 -4.99
C ASP A 101 10.64 -41.03 -5.47
N ALA A 102 11.88 -40.65 -5.18
CA ALA A 102 13.06 -41.47 -5.50
C ALA A 102 13.14 -42.77 -4.67
N LEU A 103 12.68 -42.75 -3.41
CA LEU A 103 12.58 -43.94 -2.56
C LEU A 103 11.41 -44.86 -2.97
N LEU A 104 10.30 -44.30 -3.45
CA LEU A 104 9.18 -45.06 -4.02
C LEU A 104 9.51 -45.69 -5.37
N VAL A 105 10.26 -44.99 -6.22
CA VAL A 105 10.77 -45.51 -7.50
C VAL A 105 11.94 -46.49 -7.29
N GLY A 106 12.61 -46.42 -6.14
CA GLY A 106 13.75 -47.26 -5.77
C GLY A 106 13.41 -48.58 -5.07
N ALA A 107 12.13 -48.87 -4.78
CA ALA A 107 11.71 -50.21 -4.38
C ALA A 107 11.44 -51.02 -5.66
N PRO A 108 12.26 -52.02 -6.04
CA PRO A 108 11.84 -52.99 -7.02
C PRO A 108 10.63 -53.69 -6.43
N GLN A 109 9.46 -53.48 -7.03
CA GLN A 109 8.43 -54.48 -7.00
C GLN A 109 9.10 -55.74 -7.57
N GLU A 110 9.43 -56.70 -6.70
CA GLU A 110 9.92 -58.00 -7.14
C GLU A 110 8.78 -58.70 -7.90
N GLU A 111 8.67 -58.37 -9.19
CA GLU A 111 8.00 -59.16 -10.21
C GLU A 111 9.07 -59.77 -11.10
N ALA A 112 9.41 -61.03 -10.83
CA ALA A 112 9.83 -62.06 -11.78
C ALA A 112 10.06 -63.37 -10.98
N GLU A 113 9.04 -64.22 -10.82
CA GLU A 113 8.65 -65.28 -11.77
C GLU A 113 9.59 -66.51 -11.71
N ALA A 114 9.07 -67.61 -11.12
CA ALA A 114 9.44 -68.98 -11.48
C ALA A 114 8.25 -69.93 -11.18
N THR A 115 7.48 -70.25 -12.23
CA THR A 115 6.54 -71.38 -12.36
C THR A 115 7.26 -72.75 -12.31
N PRO A 116 6.57 -73.92 -12.40
CA PRO A 116 5.16 -74.30 -12.19
C PRO A 116 5.04 -75.45 -11.16
N GLU A 117 3.83 -75.93 -10.84
CA GLU A 117 3.45 -77.35 -10.60
C GLU A 117 2.13 -77.43 -9.82
N GLY A 118 1.15 -78.17 -10.37
CA GLY A 118 0.19 -78.90 -9.52
C GLY A 118 -1.27 -78.44 -9.48
N SER A 119 -2.04 -78.96 -10.45
CA SER A 119 -3.30 -79.70 -10.20
C SER A 119 -4.65 -78.96 -10.11
N PHE A 120 -5.40 -79.13 -11.22
CA PHE A 120 -6.80 -79.59 -11.32
C PHE A 120 -8.00 -78.71 -10.98
N GLY A 121 -8.90 -78.60 -11.98
CA GLY A 121 -10.33 -78.29 -11.87
C GLY A 121 -10.72 -76.98 -12.56
N ALA A 122 -10.82 -76.87 -13.89
CA ALA A 122 -11.93 -77.37 -14.71
C ALA A 122 -13.30 -77.11 -14.04
N GLU A 123 -13.84 -75.91 -14.22
CA GLU A 123 -15.11 -75.58 -14.93
C GLU A 123 -15.85 -74.61 -13.97
N LEU A 124 -16.60 -73.57 -14.33
CA LEU A 124 -17.67 -73.52 -15.31
C LEU A 124 -18.18 -72.05 -15.38
N TRP A 125 -18.13 -71.38 -16.56
CA TRP A 125 -19.06 -70.36 -17.13
C TRP A 125 -19.43 -69.13 -16.26
N GLY A 126 -19.15 -67.88 -16.62
CA GLY A 126 -19.54 -67.18 -17.85
C GLY A 126 -20.83 -66.37 -17.65
N ALA A 127 -20.73 -65.03 -17.57
CA ALA A 127 -21.73 -63.98 -17.91
C ALA A 127 -21.37 -62.68 -17.15
N GLN A 128 -20.78 -61.65 -17.77
CA GLN A 128 -21.39 -60.66 -18.68
C GLN A 128 -22.23 -59.60 -17.95
N ASP A 129 -21.60 -58.43 -17.79
CA ASP A 129 -22.08 -57.06 -18.01
C ASP A 129 -23.58 -56.75 -17.83
N GLN A 130 -23.87 -55.77 -16.97
CA GLN A 130 -24.69 -54.60 -17.31
C GLN A 130 -24.79 -53.62 -16.12
N GLY A 131 -24.52 -52.34 -16.39
CA GLY A 131 -24.96 -51.24 -15.53
C GLY A 131 -26.38 -50.80 -15.87
N THR A 132 -27.09 -50.23 -14.90
CA THR A 132 -27.95 -49.02 -15.06
C THR A 132 -28.54 -48.58 -13.72
N LEU A 133 -28.45 -47.26 -13.48
CA LEU A 133 -29.23 -46.38 -12.58
C LEU A 133 -29.24 -46.65 -11.07
#